data_AF-A0A6M2UYA3-F1
#
_entry.id   AF-A0A6M2UYA3-F1
#
_cell.length_a   1.000
_cell.length_b   1.000
_cell.length_c   1.000
_cell.angle_alpha   90.00
_cell.angle_beta   90.00
_cell.angle_gamma   90.00
#
_symmetry.space_group_name_H-M   'P 1'
#
loop_
_entity.id
_entity.type
_entity.pdbx_description
1 polymer ?
#
loop_
_entity_poly.entity_id
_entity_poly.type
_entity_poly.pdbx_seq_one_letter_code
_entity_poly.pdbx_strand_id
1 'polypeptide(L)'
;MGSWNKLWFFDMNTVVGQELILYNDLVMVVAVAVLVVVGWFMVLFLNSRTFFGGKMNKYVYHNELLEIMWTMVPAFMLCFLGYVSLMNLYIMEVGDHVENGMKVTAHQWFWEYSYIVDFAKSEKSMDELWLFDWFDQVDSGIFLPKIETGEGFDSVEILYENDGDGSFLDESLPVTVESVSSVAKEVDNDEMLLMNFTSGSEDEMLGSISSWVPHIFLNCKWNYSYEVYEVFNSSVLDQGNFRGYTVTDACYLMSSVKNEMLISTTDVMHSWGVGSLGVKCDAVPGRVNSLGISPLRSGVFYGNCYELCGEGHSMMPISVAVMTPDDVSLVLKQGVLMTSDCVSMLEEVVK
;
A
#
# COMPACT_ATOMS: atom_id res chain seq x y z
N MET A 1 8.87 -4.36 -8.46
CA MET A 1 8.93 -5.68 -7.79
C MET A 1 10.31 -6.30 -7.93
N GLY A 2 10.56 -7.41 -7.23
CA GLY A 2 11.76 -8.23 -7.44
C GLY A 2 11.71 -8.99 -8.75
N SER A 3 12.82 -8.98 -9.48
CA SER A 3 13.01 -9.87 -10.62
C SER A 3 13.73 -11.14 -10.18
N TRP A 4 13.59 -12.20 -10.98
CA TRP A 4 14.32 -13.45 -10.77
C TRP A 4 15.82 -13.21 -10.67
N ASN A 5 16.47 -13.84 -9.68
CA ASN A 5 17.90 -13.74 -9.40
C ASN A 5 18.40 -12.29 -9.15
N LYS A 6 17.53 -11.39 -8.66
CA LYS A 6 17.95 -10.05 -8.28
C LYS A 6 18.79 -10.10 -7.00
N LEU A 7 20.02 -9.59 -7.07
CA LEU A 7 20.97 -9.54 -5.93
C LEU A 7 20.93 -8.21 -5.17
N TRP A 8 20.43 -7.15 -5.81
CA TRP A 8 20.45 -5.77 -5.30
C TRP A 8 19.05 -5.30 -4.91
N PHE A 9 18.95 -4.12 -4.29
CA PHE A 9 17.67 -3.50 -3.94
C PHE A 9 16.77 -3.27 -5.16
N PHE A 10 15.46 -3.12 -4.90
CA PHE A 10 14.52 -2.67 -5.91
C PHE A 10 14.85 -1.27 -6.40
N ASP A 11 14.37 -0.95 -7.59
CA ASP A 11 14.58 0.36 -8.18
C ASP A 11 13.69 1.34 -7.42
N MET A 12 14.32 2.32 -6.76
CA MET A 12 13.64 3.21 -5.82
C MET A 12 12.91 4.32 -6.56
N ASN A 13 11.63 4.50 -6.22
CA ASN A 13 10.77 5.54 -6.77
C ASN A 13 10.60 6.75 -5.82
N THR A 14 11.37 6.83 -4.74
CA THR A 14 11.38 7.96 -3.81
C THR A 14 12.79 8.52 -3.69
N VAL A 15 12.92 9.83 -3.43
CA VAL A 15 14.22 10.47 -3.21
C VAL A 15 14.92 9.85 -2.00
N VAL A 16 14.18 9.68 -0.91
CA VAL A 16 14.64 9.00 0.31
C VAL A 16 15.18 7.60 0.00
N GLY A 17 14.44 6.80 -0.77
CA GLY A 17 14.88 5.45 -1.13
C GLY A 17 16.19 5.44 -1.91
N GLN A 18 16.40 6.41 -2.82
CA GLN A 18 17.65 6.54 -3.58
C GLN A 18 18.83 6.88 -2.66
N GLU A 19 18.67 7.82 -1.73
CA GLU A 19 19.69 8.15 -0.73
C GLU A 19 20.03 6.97 0.19
N LEU A 20 19.04 6.14 0.53
CA LEU A 20 19.26 4.90 1.29
C LEU A 20 20.09 3.88 0.51
N ILE A 21 19.89 3.74 -0.81
CA ILE A 21 20.74 2.88 -1.66
C ILE A 21 22.17 3.41 -1.69
N LEU A 22 22.37 4.72 -1.90
CA LEU A 22 23.70 5.32 -1.92
C LEU A 22 24.44 5.13 -0.57
N TYR A 23 23.71 5.27 0.54
CA TYR A 23 24.26 4.98 1.86
C TYR A 23 24.60 3.49 2.03
N ASN A 24 23.75 2.58 1.52
CA ASN A 24 24.07 1.16 1.54
C ASN A 24 25.34 0.86 0.76
N ASP A 25 25.50 1.41 -0.45
CA ASP A 25 26.70 1.22 -1.27
C ASP A 25 27.96 1.69 -0.53
N LEU A 26 27.89 2.85 0.15
CA LEU A 26 28.98 3.34 1.00
C LEU A 26 29.34 2.35 2.12
N VAL A 27 28.33 1.85 2.84
CA VAL A 27 28.52 0.88 3.92
C VAL A 27 29.08 -0.44 3.38
N MET A 28 28.61 -0.90 2.21
CA MET A 28 29.08 -2.12 1.57
C MET A 28 30.54 -2.02 1.11
N VAL A 29 30.95 -0.88 0.52
CA VAL A 29 32.36 -0.63 0.16
C VAL A 29 33.26 -0.70 1.40
N VAL A 30 32.83 -0.05 2.48
CA VAL A 30 33.49 -0.07 3.78
C VAL A 30 33.58 -1.49 4.35
N ALA A 31 32.47 -2.23 4.37
CA ALA A 31 32.41 -3.58 4.93
C ALA A 31 33.30 -4.55 4.15
N VAL A 32 33.26 -4.50 2.81
CA VAL A 32 34.13 -5.30 1.95
C VAL A 32 35.60 -4.94 2.16
N ALA A 33 35.95 -3.66 2.30
CA ALA A 33 37.33 -3.25 2.58
C ALA A 33 37.85 -3.83 3.91
N VAL A 34 37.05 -3.79 4.97
CA VAL A 34 37.39 -4.40 6.27
C VAL A 34 37.55 -5.92 6.13
N LEU A 35 36.61 -6.59 5.46
CA LEU A 35 36.67 -8.03 5.24
C LEU A 35 37.89 -8.45 4.42
N VAL A 36 38.29 -7.67 3.42
CA VAL A 36 39.51 -7.92 2.62
C VAL A 36 40.76 -7.76 3.50
N VAL A 37 40.84 -6.73 4.35
CA VAL A 37 41.98 -6.53 5.26
C VAL A 37 42.07 -7.67 6.27
N VAL A 38 40.97 -8.03 6.92
CA VAL A 38 40.92 -9.13 7.91
C VAL A 38 41.23 -10.46 7.23
N GLY A 39 40.62 -10.73 6.07
CA GLY A 39 40.87 -11.93 5.28
C GLY A 39 42.33 -12.04 4.84
N TRP A 40 42.94 -10.93 4.43
CA TRP A 40 44.36 -10.88 4.09
C TRP A 40 45.26 -11.21 5.29
N PHE A 41 45.01 -10.61 6.46
CA PHE A 41 45.73 -10.97 7.69
C PHE A 41 45.58 -12.46 8.02
N MET A 42 44.36 -12.99 7.95
CA MET A 42 44.10 -14.41 8.22
C MET A 42 44.88 -15.32 7.27
N VAL A 43 44.90 -15.01 5.97
CA VAL A 43 45.67 -15.78 4.98
C VAL A 43 47.17 -15.73 5.26
N LEU A 44 47.71 -14.57 5.65
CA LEU A 44 49.13 -14.44 6.04
C LEU A 44 49.48 -15.28 7.26
N PHE A 45 48.61 -15.29 8.29
CA PHE A 45 48.84 -16.06 9.51
C PHE A 45 48.72 -17.57 9.29
N LEU A 46 47.70 -18.03 8.55
CA LEU A 46 47.51 -19.45 8.24
C LEU A 46 48.63 -20.01 7.37
N ASN A 47 49.11 -19.22 6.39
CA ASN A 47 50.23 -19.60 5.52
C ASN A 47 51.58 -19.06 5.99
N SER A 48 51.70 -18.75 7.29
CA SER A 48 52.89 -18.10 7.86
C SER A 48 54.18 -18.90 7.68
N ARG A 49 54.09 -20.23 7.58
CA ARG A 49 55.25 -21.09 7.27
C ARG A 49 55.80 -20.81 5.87
N THR A 50 54.93 -20.60 4.90
CA THR A 50 55.29 -20.30 3.50
C THR A 50 55.78 -18.86 3.37
N PHE A 51 55.09 -17.90 3.98
CA PHE A 51 55.40 -16.47 3.84
C PHE A 51 56.56 -15.99 4.72
N PHE A 52 56.66 -16.45 5.96
CA PHE A 52 57.64 -15.98 6.94
C PHE A 52 58.73 -17.02 7.25
N GLY A 53 58.77 -18.14 6.52
CA GLY A 53 59.78 -19.19 6.71
C GLY A 53 59.85 -19.75 8.13
N GLY A 54 58.73 -19.69 8.88
CA GLY A 54 58.65 -20.11 10.29
C GLY A 54 59.23 -19.14 11.32
N LYS A 55 59.64 -17.93 10.92
CA LYS A 55 60.26 -16.92 11.82
C LYS A 55 59.23 -15.99 12.47
N MET A 56 58.28 -16.54 13.23
CA MET A 56 57.37 -15.74 14.04
C MET A 56 57.90 -15.60 15.48
N ASN A 57 58.00 -14.36 15.96
CA ASN A 57 58.43 -14.09 17.34
C ASN A 57 57.26 -14.36 18.30
N LYS A 58 57.39 -15.37 19.16
CA LYS A 58 56.34 -15.80 20.11
C LYS A 58 56.35 -15.02 21.43
N TYR A 59 57.36 -14.18 21.66
CA TYR A 59 57.56 -13.50 22.94
C TYR A 59 57.01 -12.06 22.97
N VAL A 60 56.37 -11.61 21.88
CA VAL A 60 55.68 -10.31 21.83
C VAL A 60 54.23 -10.53 22.23
N TYR A 61 53.86 -10.12 23.44
CA TYR A 61 52.53 -10.32 24.01
C TYR A 61 51.66 -9.06 24.02
N HIS A 62 52.26 -7.87 24.05
CA HIS A 62 51.54 -6.60 24.11
C HIS A 62 52.24 -5.54 23.28
N ASN A 63 51.44 -4.63 22.71
CA ASN A 63 51.94 -3.43 22.07
C ASN A 63 50.85 -2.35 22.15
N GLU A 64 51.04 -1.42 23.08
CA GLU A 64 50.08 -0.34 23.34
C GLU A 64 49.81 0.51 22.09
N LEU A 65 50.83 0.75 21.26
CA LEU A 65 50.65 1.55 20.04
C LEU A 65 49.73 0.84 19.02
N LEU A 66 49.87 -0.48 18.88
CA LEU A 66 49.03 -1.28 17.98
C LEU A 66 47.58 -1.31 18.47
N GLU A 67 47.41 -1.45 19.80
CA GLU A 67 46.12 -1.42 20.48
C GLU A 67 45.40 -0.09 20.30
N ILE A 68 46.11 1.03 20.44
CA ILE A 68 45.57 2.36 20.19
C ILE A 68 45.19 2.52 18.72
N MET A 69 46.03 2.08 17.78
CA MET A 69 45.76 2.23 16.35
C MET A 69 44.50 1.48 15.90
N TRP A 70 44.34 0.20 16.24
CA TRP A 70 43.15 -0.57 15.83
C TRP A 70 41.88 -0.20 16.60
N THR A 71 41.99 0.58 17.68
CA THR A 71 40.82 1.09 18.41
C THR A 71 40.37 2.43 17.81
N MET A 72 41.32 3.33 17.54
CA MET A 72 41.01 4.66 17.02
C MET A 72 40.56 4.63 15.55
N VAL A 73 41.17 3.81 14.70
CA VAL A 73 40.83 3.78 13.26
C VAL A 73 39.36 3.37 13.02
N PRO A 74 38.85 2.25 13.59
CA PRO A 74 37.43 1.90 13.47
C PRO A 74 36.51 2.92 14.14
N ALA A 75 36.92 3.53 15.26
CA ALA A 75 36.10 4.54 15.93
C ALA A 75 35.84 5.77 15.02
N PHE A 76 36.87 6.33 14.40
CA PHE A 76 36.71 7.45 13.45
C PHE A 76 35.86 7.05 12.23
N MET A 77 36.05 5.84 11.73
CA MET A 77 35.30 5.30 10.60
C MET A 77 33.80 5.16 10.91
N LEU A 78 33.45 4.66 12.10
CA LEU A 78 32.06 4.57 12.56
C LEU A 78 31.45 5.96 12.79
N CYS A 79 32.21 6.93 13.32
CA CYS A 79 31.72 8.31 13.46
C CYS A 79 31.37 8.92 12.10
N PHE A 80 32.18 8.68 11.07
CA PHE A 80 31.90 9.15 9.70
C PHE A 80 30.64 8.51 9.12
N LEU A 81 30.49 7.19 9.22
CA LEU A 81 29.30 6.48 8.75
C LEU A 81 28.04 6.93 9.50
N GLY A 82 28.13 7.10 10.82
CA GLY A 82 27.04 7.58 11.65
C GLY A 82 26.59 8.98 11.27
N TYR A 83 27.52 9.88 10.92
CA TYR A 83 27.18 11.21 10.44
C TYR A 83 26.35 11.19 9.15
N VAL A 84 26.77 10.41 8.14
CA VAL A 84 26.01 10.27 6.88
C VAL A 84 24.64 9.64 7.15
N SER A 85 24.57 8.62 8.01
CA SER A 85 23.32 7.97 8.39
C SER A 85 22.32 8.92 9.05
N LEU A 86 22.78 9.81 9.93
CA LEU A 86 21.93 10.76 10.64
C LEU A 86 21.36 11.85 9.72
N MET A 87 22.12 12.27 8.70
CA MET A 87 21.62 13.21 7.69
C MET A 87 20.45 12.60 6.90
N ASN A 88 20.57 11.34 6.49
CA ASN A 88 19.48 10.62 5.83
C ASN A 88 18.26 10.47 6.74
N LEU A 89 18.47 10.18 8.03
CA LEU A 89 17.38 10.10 9.01
C LEU A 89 16.61 11.43 9.12
N TYR A 90 17.32 12.55 9.16
CA TYR A 90 16.70 13.86 9.26
C TYR A 90 15.85 14.20 8.03
N ILE A 91 16.36 13.91 6.82
CA ILE A 91 15.61 14.17 5.57
C ILE A 91 14.28 13.39 5.52
N MET A 92 14.24 12.18 6.11
CA MET A 92 13.01 11.38 6.18
C MET A 92 11.95 11.96 7.12
N GLU A 93 12.37 12.67 8.18
CA GLU A 93 11.48 13.21 9.20
C GLU A 93 10.98 14.63 8.87
N VAL A 94 11.70 15.37 8.02
CA VAL A 94 11.32 16.76 7.67
C VAL A 94 9.93 16.79 7.03
N GLY A 95 9.01 17.42 7.76
CA GLY A 95 7.60 17.47 7.43
C GLY A 95 7.24 18.57 6.44
N ASP A 96 7.14 18.24 5.15
CA ASP A 96 6.41 19.08 4.19
C ASP A 96 4.89 18.96 4.37
N HIS A 97 4.15 19.88 3.74
CA HIS A 97 2.68 19.85 3.68
C HIS A 97 2.18 18.58 2.99
N VAL A 98 1.10 18.02 3.52
CA VAL A 98 0.48 16.78 3.05
C VAL A 98 -0.68 17.13 2.14
N GLU A 99 -0.66 16.59 0.93
CA GLU A 99 -1.73 16.81 -0.05
C GLU A 99 -2.75 15.68 -0.05
N ASN A 100 -2.30 14.45 0.18
CA ASN A 100 -3.12 13.26 0.25
C ASN A 100 -2.93 12.55 1.60
N GLY A 101 -3.98 12.50 2.40
CA GLY A 101 -3.98 11.81 3.70
C GLY A 101 -4.85 10.57 3.63
N MET A 102 -4.31 9.41 4.03
CA MET A 102 -5.07 8.17 4.09
C MET A 102 -4.77 7.39 5.38
N LYS A 103 -5.73 6.58 5.79
CA LYS A 103 -5.58 5.66 6.91
C LYS A 103 -5.41 4.24 6.39
N VAL A 104 -4.47 3.51 6.98
CA VAL A 104 -4.26 2.08 6.73
C VAL A 104 -4.52 1.34 8.03
N THR A 105 -5.47 0.41 7.99
CA THR A 105 -5.80 -0.46 9.12
C THR A 105 -5.46 -1.90 8.74
N ALA A 106 -4.57 -2.52 9.50
CA ALA A 106 -4.20 -3.93 9.33
C ALA A 106 -5.14 -4.85 10.10
N HIS A 107 -5.42 -6.01 9.53
CA HIS A 107 -6.21 -7.09 10.13
C HIS A 107 -5.59 -8.46 9.75
N GLN A 108 -5.91 -9.52 10.48
CA GLN A 108 -5.57 -10.91 10.14
C GLN A 108 -6.56 -11.44 9.09
N TRP A 109 -6.19 -11.65 7.82
CA TRP A 109 -4.94 -11.33 7.11
C TRP A 109 -5.27 -10.54 5.84
N PHE A 110 -5.52 -9.24 6.03
CA PHE A 110 -5.87 -8.32 4.94
C PHE A 110 -5.59 -6.87 5.36
N TRP A 111 -5.67 -5.96 4.40
CA TRP A 111 -5.47 -4.54 4.63
C TRP A 111 -6.75 -3.77 4.32
N GLU A 112 -7.09 -2.80 5.16
CA GLU A 112 -8.18 -1.86 4.92
C GLU A 112 -7.57 -0.48 4.69
N TYR A 113 -7.98 0.17 3.60
CA TYR A 113 -7.57 1.53 3.28
C TYR A 113 -8.76 2.46 3.40
N SER A 114 -8.59 3.61 4.05
CA SER A 114 -9.62 4.64 4.19
C SER A 114 -9.10 5.99 3.69
N TYR A 115 -9.87 6.62 2.80
CA TYR A 115 -9.57 7.91 2.19
C TYR A 115 -10.68 8.91 2.51
N ILE A 116 -10.30 10.18 2.66
CA ILE A 116 -11.26 11.28 2.72
C ILE A 116 -11.35 11.88 1.32
N VAL A 117 -12.49 11.69 0.67
CA VAL A 117 -12.77 12.18 -0.69
C VAL A 117 -13.62 13.44 -0.59
N ASP A 118 -13.14 14.52 -1.19
CA ASP A 118 -13.83 15.81 -1.22
C ASP A 118 -14.25 16.11 -2.67
N PHE A 119 -15.55 16.12 -2.92
CA PHE A 119 -16.09 16.47 -4.24
C PHE A 119 -16.20 17.99 -4.45
N ALA A 120 -16.22 18.79 -3.37
CA ALA A 120 -16.41 20.23 -3.45
C ALA A 120 -15.14 20.98 -3.90
N LYS A 121 -13.96 20.39 -3.72
CA LYS A 121 -12.66 21.04 -3.97
C LYS A 121 -12.22 21.04 -5.45
N SER A 122 -12.95 20.39 -6.33
CA SER A 122 -12.49 20.04 -7.69
C SER A 122 -12.88 21.08 -8.77
N GLU A 123 -12.00 21.29 -9.75
CA GLU A 123 -12.23 22.19 -10.88
C GLU A 123 -13.35 21.67 -11.79
N LYS A 124 -14.44 22.44 -11.85
CA LYS A 124 -15.73 22.13 -12.47
C LYS A 124 -15.72 21.57 -13.90
N SER A 125 -14.65 21.76 -14.68
CA SER A 125 -14.68 21.48 -16.12
C SER A 125 -14.59 19.99 -16.49
N MET A 126 -13.84 19.20 -15.72
CA MET A 126 -13.66 17.77 -16.01
C MET A 126 -14.71 16.92 -15.29
N ASP A 127 -15.11 17.37 -14.09
CA ASP A 127 -16.11 16.68 -13.27
C ASP A 127 -17.51 16.67 -13.86
N GLU A 128 -17.93 17.77 -14.47
CA GLU A 128 -19.24 17.84 -15.11
C GLU A 128 -19.35 16.80 -16.24
N LEU A 129 -18.34 16.68 -17.10
CA LEU A 129 -18.37 15.76 -18.25
C LEU A 129 -18.48 14.28 -17.84
N TRP A 130 -17.70 13.83 -16.87
CA TRP A 130 -17.74 12.42 -16.46
C TRP A 130 -18.94 12.08 -15.57
N LEU A 131 -19.39 13.01 -14.72
CA LEU A 131 -20.61 12.81 -13.92
C LEU A 131 -21.84 12.71 -14.82
N PHE A 132 -21.96 13.56 -15.84
CA PHE A 132 -23.07 13.48 -16.81
C PHE A 132 -23.07 12.14 -17.56
N ASP A 133 -21.91 11.66 -18.04
CA ASP A 133 -21.80 10.36 -18.70
C ASP A 133 -22.12 9.20 -17.74
N TRP A 134 -21.79 9.33 -16.45
CA TRP A 134 -22.15 8.33 -15.44
C TRP A 134 -23.66 8.30 -15.19
N PHE A 135 -24.31 9.46 -15.02
CA PHE A 135 -25.76 9.53 -14.84
C PHE A 135 -26.50 8.95 -16.05
N ASP A 136 -26.07 9.23 -17.27
CA ASP A 136 -26.69 8.67 -18.48
C ASP A 136 -26.54 7.13 -18.55
N GLN A 137 -25.43 6.58 -18.03
CA GLN A 137 -25.21 5.14 -17.90
C GLN A 137 -26.06 4.48 -16.80
N VAL A 138 -26.31 5.19 -15.70
CA VAL A 138 -27.18 4.72 -14.60
C VAL A 138 -28.65 4.77 -15.03
N ASP A 139 -29.09 5.87 -15.66
CA ASP A 139 -30.47 6.08 -16.11
C ASP A 139 -30.85 5.14 -17.28
N SER A 140 -29.86 4.72 -18.08
CA SER A 140 -30.02 3.67 -19.10
C SER A 140 -30.02 2.23 -18.55
N GLY A 141 -29.85 2.04 -17.23
CA GLY A 141 -29.98 0.75 -16.56
C GLY A 141 -28.86 -0.26 -16.88
N ILE A 142 -27.68 0.23 -17.30
CA ILE A 142 -26.56 -0.61 -17.79
C ILE A 142 -25.74 -1.25 -16.64
N PHE A 143 -26.05 -0.94 -15.37
CA PHE A 143 -25.33 -1.49 -14.20
C PHE A 143 -26.01 -2.64 -13.46
N LEU A 144 -27.22 -3.05 -13.85
CA LEU A 144 -27.72 -4.36 -13.42
C LEU A 144 -27.33 -5.37 -14.50
N PRO A 145 -26.44 -6.35 -14.24
CA PRO A 145 -26.44 -7.53 -15.07
C PRO A 145 -27.87 -8.08 -14.97
N LYS A 146 -28.64 -7.97 -16.06
CA LYS A 146 -29.82 -8.81 -16.22
C LYS A 146 -29.30 -10.24 -16.17
N ILE A 147 -29.40 -10.86 -15.00
CA ILE A 147 -29.42 -12.30 -14.90
C ILE A 147 -30.67 -12.69 -15.66
N GLU A 148 -30.50 -12.99 -16.95
CA GLU A 148 -31.49 -13.73 -17.70
C GLU A 148 -31.60 -15.07 -16.98
N THR A 149 -32.67 -15.24 -16.21
CA THR A 149 -33.11 -16.54 -15.72
C THR A 149 -33.51 -17.36 -16.95
N GLY A 150 -32.51 -17.95 -17.58
CA GLY A 150 -32.69 -19.01 -18.56
C GLY A 150 -33.38 -20.17 -17.87
N GLU A 151 -34.58 -20.51 -18.36
CA GLU A 151 -35.36 -21.64 -17.89
C GLU A 151 -34.54 -22.94 -17.91
N GLY A 152 -34.41 -23.56 -16.74
CA GLY A 152 -34.12 -24.98 -16.59
C GLY A 152 -32.66 -25.38 -16.47
N PHE A 153 -32.04 -25.15 -15.31
CA PHE A 153 -31.07 -26.06 -14.69
C PHE A 153 -30.99 -25.72 -13.19
N ASP A 154 -31.89 -26.33 -12.41
CA ASP A 154 -31.73 -26.37 -10.95
C ASP A 154 -30.57 -27.31 -10.63
N SER A 155 -29.65 -26.83 -9.78
CA SER A 155 -28.45 -27.50 -9.24
C SER A 155 -27.24 -27.65 -10.19
N VAL A 156 -26.21 -26.84 -9.90
CA VAL A 156 -24.83 -27.10 -10.31
C VAL A 156 -24.21 -28.00 -9.24
N GLU A 157 -24.11 -29.30 -9.53
CA GLU A 157 -23.28 -30.24 -8.75
C GLU A 157 -21.79 -29.94 -9.03
N ILE A 158 -21.07 -29.51 -8.00
CA ILE A 158 -19.61 -29.46 -8.02
C ILE A 158 -19.11 -30.86 -7.64
N LEU A 159 -18.60 -31.60 -8.63
CA LEU A 159 -17.90 -32.86 -8.41
C LEU A 159 -16.54 -32.58 -7.78
N TYR A 160 -16.36 -33.03 -6.54
CA TYR A 160 -15.04 -33.17 -5.92
C TYR A 160 -14.45 -34.52 -6.31
N GLU A 161 -13.33 -34.49 -7.04
CA GLU A 161 -12.51 -35.68 -7.23
C GLU A 161 -11.65 -35.87 -5.98
N ASN A 162 -12.07 -36.84 -5.15
CA ASN A 162 -11.41 -37.25 -3.91
C ASN A 162 -10.31 -38.26 -4.25
N ASP A 163 -9.05 -37.84 -4.22
CA ASP A 163 -7.93 -38.75 -4.00
C ASP A 163 -7.55 -38.70 -2.51
N GLY A 164 -7.92 -39.75 -1.79
CA GLY A 164 -7.86 -39.83 -0.33
C GLY A 164 -6.44 -39.93 0.26
N ASP A 165 -6.30 -39.50 1.52
CA ASP A 165 -6.30 -40.41 2.68
C ASP A 165 -6.31 -39.60 4.00
N GLY A 166 -7.04 -40.06 5.02
CA GLY A 166 -6.83 -39.64 6.41
C GLY A 166 -7.82 -38.66 7.07
N SER A 167 -8.92 -39.22 7.58
CA SER A 167 -9.88 -38.72 8.59
C SER A 167 -9.35 -37.78 9.72
N PHE A 168 -10.07 -36.68 10.02
CA PHE A 168 -10.87 -36.47 11.27
C PHE A 168 -11.47 -35.04 11.34
N LEU A 169 -12.78 -34.98 11.65
CA LEU A 169 -13.62 -33.87 12.14
C LEU A 169 -14.03 -32.73 11.20
N ASP A 170 -15.24 -32.96 10.68
CA ASP A 170 -16.32 -32.11 10.24
C ASP A 170 -16.58 -30.86 11.14
N GLU A 171 -16.34 -29.66 10.59
CA GLU A 171 -17.13 -28.45 10.87
C GLU A 171 -17.15 -27.59 9.59
N SER A 172 -18.22 -27.76 8.82
CA SER A 172 -18.50 -27.00 7.60
C SER A 172 -18.89 -25.56 7.93
N LEU A 173 -18.08 -24.58 7.55
CA LEU A 173 -18.49 -23.18 7.41
C LEU A 173 -18.74 -22.88 5.92
N PRO A 174 -19.95 -22.41 5.54
CA PRO A 174 -20.22 -22.00 4.17
C PRO A 174 -19.55 -20.64 3.92
N VAL A 175 -18.55 -20.59 3.06
CA VAL A 175 -18.04 -19.32 2.52
C VAL A 175 -18.93 -18.94 1.34
N THR A 176 -19.94 -18.13 1.62
CA THR A 176 -20.63 -17.34 0.60
C THR A 176 -19.66 -16.31 0.07
N VAL A 177 -19.51 -16.22 -1.25
CA VAL A 177 -18.84 -15.09 -1.91
C VAL A 177 -19.79 -13.90 -1.76
N GLU A 178 -19.74 -13.24 -0.60
CA GLU A 178 -20.33 -11.93 -0.41
C GLU A 178 -19.47 -10.91 -1.18
N SER A 179 -20.16 -10.05 -1.92
CA SER A 179 -19.61 -8.86 -2.56
C SER A 179 -18.69 -8.11 -1.61
N VAL A 180 -17.50 -7.73 -2.08
CA VAL A 180 -16.55 -6.86 -1.38
C VAL A 180 -17.32 -5.66 -0.79
N SER A 181 -17.46 -5.62 0.53
CA SER A 181 -18.22 -4.57 1.22
C SER A 181 -17.35 -3.32 1.36
N SER A 182 -17.38 -2.44 0.36
CA SER A 182 -16.85 -1.08 0.47
C SER A 182 -17.88 -0.19 1.18
N VAL A 183 -17.47 0.54 2.21
CA VAL A 183 -18.35 1.40 3.01
C VAL A 183 -17.94 2.85 2.78
N ALA A 184 -18.88 3.68 2.33
CA ALA A 184 -18.68 5.12 2.20
C ALA A 184 -19.66 5.84 3.11
N LYS A 185 -19.16 6.61 4.09
CA LYS A 185 -20.00 7.38 5.02
C LYS A 185 -19.77 8.88 4.86
N GLU A 186 -20.86 9.63 4.93
CA GLU A 186 -20.84 11.09 5.03
C GLU A 186 -20.19 11.52 6.36
N VAL A 187 -19.41 12.60 6.31
CA VAL A 187 -18.87 13.26 7.50
C VAL A 187 -19.71 14.51 7.77
N ASP A 188 -20.44 14.53 8.90
CA ASP A 188 -21.37 15.61 9.28
C ASP A 188 -20.72 16.99 9.14
N ASN A 189 -21.25 17.79 8.22
CA ASN A 189 -21.09 19.24 8.20
C ASN A 189 -22.45 19.86 8.52
N ASP A 190 -22.60 20.36 9.75
CA ASP A 190 -23.75 21.14 10.18
C ASP A 190 -23.85 22.43 9.34
N GLU A 191 -24.65 22.43 8.27
CA GLU A 191 -25.44 23.57 7.77
C GLU A 191 -26.28 23.15 6.54
N MET A 192 -27.49 22.62 6.79
CA MET A 192 -28.47 22.33 5.74
C MET A 192 -29.26 23.61 5.38
N LEU A 193 -28.93 24.24 4.25
CA LEU A 193 -29.68 25.38 3.69
C LEU A 193 -30.98 24.89 3.04
N LEU A 194 -32.10 25.05 3.74
CA LEU A 194 -33.45 24.87 3.19
C LEU A 194 -33.79 26.01 2.22
N MET A 195 -33.82 25.73 0.92
CA MET A 195 -34.44 26.62 -0.08
C MET A 195 -35.88 26.16 -0.36
N ASN A 196 -36.84 27.03 -0.03
CA ASN A 196 -38.22 26.91 -0.51
C ASN A 196 -38.29 27.30 -1.99
N PHE A 197 -38.82 26.43 -2.85
CA PHE A 197 -39.16 26.79 -4.22
C PHE A 197 -40.64 26.58 -4.54
N THR A 198 -41.19 27.57 -5.25
CA THR A 198 -42.60 27.68 -5.64
C THR A 198 -42.81 27.14 -7.04
N SER A 199 -44.03 26.65 -7.27
CA SER A 199 -44.55 25.91 -8.43
C SER A 199 -44.11 26.43 -9.81
N GLY A 200 -43.36 25.59 -10.54
CA GLY A 200 -43.14 25.63 -11.98
C GLY A 200 -43.26 24.21 -12.56
N SER A 201 -43.66 24.08 -13.82
CA SER A 201 -44.12 22.86 -14.51
C SER A 201 -43.29 21.59 -14.24
N GLU A 202 -43.98 20.50 -13.89
CA GLU A 202 -43.45 19.23 -13.38
C GLU A 202 -42.34 18.61 -14.26
N ASP A 203 -42.42 18.73 -15.60
CA ASP A 203 -41.43 18.09 -16.50
C ASP A 203 -40.10 18.87 -16.64
N GLU A 204 -40.11 20.21 -16.60
CA GLU A 204 -38.86 21.01 -16.53
C GLU A 204 -38.27 20.98 -15.11
N MET A 205 -39.14 20.83 -14.10
CA MET A 205 -38.73 20.69 -12.70
C MET A 205 -38.01 19.36 -12.47
N LEU A 206 -38.49 18.25 -13.05
CA LEU A 206 -37.85 16.94 -12.91
C LEU A 206 -36.44 16.90 -13.55
N GLY A 207 -36.24 17.50 -14.72
CA GLY A 207 -34.90 17.61 -15.34
C GLY A 207 -33.95 18.59 -14.61
N SER A 208 -34.51 19.63 -13.97
CA SER A 208 -33.75 20.57 -13.14
C SER A 208 -33.42 19.99 -11.76
N ILE A 209 -34.32 19.19 -11.18
CA ILE A 209 -34.11 18.51 -9.90
C ILE A 209 -33.13 17.35 -10.07
N SER A 210 -33.24 16.54 -11.13
CA SER A 210 -32.32 15.43 -11.40
C SER A 210 -30.89 15.90 -11.67
N SER A 211 -30.71 17.10 -12.24
CA SER A 211 -29.39 17.68 -12.45
C SER A 211 -28.80 18.37 -11.20
N TRP A 212 -29.61 18.83 -10.25
CA TRP A 212 -29.13 19.55 -9.06
C TRP A 212 -28.97 18.66 -7.82
N VAL A 213 -29.79 17.62 -7.69
CA VAL A 213 -29.77 16.67 -6.56
C VAL A 213 -28.39 16.02 -6.38
N PRO A 214 -27.74 15.48 -7.43
CA PRO A 214 -26.37 14.98 -7.34
C PRO A 214 -25.38 16.04 -6.86
N HIS A 215 -25.48 17.27 -7.37
CA HIS A 215 -24.58 18.35 -7.00
C HIS A 215 -24.75 18.82 -5.55
N ILE A 216 -25.94 18.69 -4.96
CA ILE A 216 -26.16 19.06 -3.55
C ILE A 216 -25.62 17.98 -2.61
N PHE A 217 -25.86 16.71 -2.91
CA PHE A 217 -25.48 15.60 -2.04
C PHE A 217 -24.04 15.13 -2.21
N LEU A 218 -23.47 15.23 -3.41
CA LEU A 218 -22.08 14.84 -3.63
C LEU A 218 -21.10 15.86 -3.05
N ASN A 219 -21.49 17.13 -2.91
CA ASN A 219 -20.65 18.23 -2.39
C ASN A 219 -20.35 18.16 -0.87
N CYS A 220 -20.20 16.97 -0.32
CA CYS A 220 -19.73 16.73 1.04
C CYS A 220 -18.42 15.94 1.04
N LYS A 221 -17.87 15.72 2.24
CA LYS A 221 -16.68 14.89 2.42
C LYS A 221 -17.11 13.47 2.72
N TRP A 222 -16.64 12.55 1.91
CA TRP A 222 -16.89 11.12 2.04
C TRP A 222 -15.69 10.45 2.66
N ASN A 223 -15.92 9.62 3.68
CA ASN A 223 -14.93 8.66 4.13
C ASN A 223 -15.15 7.36 3.34
N TYR A 224 -14.30 7.11 2.35
CA TYR A 224 -14.33 5.92 1.51
C TYR A 224 -13.35 4.89 2.04
N SER A 225 -13.86 3.73 2.49
CA SER A 225 -13.03 2.62 2.95
C SER A 225 -13.34 1.31 2.23
N TYR A 226 -12.29 0.56 1.92
CA TYR A 226 -12.37 -0.75 1.27
C TYR A 226 -11.31 -1.71 1.80
N GLU A 227 -11.63 -2.99 1.70
CA GLU A 227 -10.80 -4.11 2.15
C GLU A 227 -10.06 -4.76 0.97
N VAL A 228 -8.82 -5.14 1.22
CA VAL A 228 -7.90 -5.65 0.20
C VAL A 228 -7.39 -7.02 0.60
N TYR A 229 -7.75 -8.03 -0.20
CA TYR A 229 -7.40 -9.43 -0.01
C TYR A 229 -6.48 -9.94 -1.13
N GLU A 230 -5.70 -10.99 -0.85
CA GLU A 230 -4.97 -11.71 -1.88
C GLU A 230 -5.92 -12.47 -2.82
N VAL A 231 -5.60 -12.46 -4.11
CA VAL A 231 -6.33 -13.26 -5.11
C VAL A 231 -5.62 -14.60 -5.34
N PHE A 232 -6.29 -15.69 -4.97
CA PHE A 232 -5.77 -17.06 -5.13
C PHE A 232 -6.21 -17.77 -6.42
N ASN A 233 -7.14 -17.19 -7.17
CA ASN A 233 -7.76 -17.86 -8.32
C ASN A 233 -6.76 -18.04 -9.47
N SER A 234 -6.50 -19.30 -9.85
CA SER A 234 -5.57 -19.65 -10.94
C SER A 234 -5.93 -19.00 -12.28
N SER A 235 -7.22 -18.90 -12.60
CA SER A 235 -7.68 -18.29 -13.86
C SER A 235 -7.35 -16.79 -13.98
N VAL A 236 -7.34 -16.08 -12.85
CA VAL A 236 -6.95 -14.67 -12.78
C VAL A 236 -5.43 -14.53 -12.78
N LEU A 237 -4.73 -15.45 -12.13
CA LEU A 237 -3.27 -15.49 -12.10
C LEU A 237 -2.65 -15.77 -13.49
N ASP A 238 -3.28 -16.61 -14.29
CA ASP A 238 -2.84 -16.97 -15.64
C ASP A 238 -2.88 -15.81 -16.65
N GLN A 239 -3.49 -14.68 -16.29
CA GLN A 239 -3.54 -13.46 -17.12
C GLN A 239 -2.28 -12.59 -17.03
N GLY A 240 -1.19 -13.12 -16.47
CA GLY A 240 0.07 -12.38 -16.26
C GLY A 240 0.16 -11.68 -14.90
N ASN A 241 -0.69 -12.10 -13.96
CA ASN A 241 -0.71 -11.62 -12.58
C ASN A 241 0.36 -12.33 -11.73
N PHE A 242 0.73 -11.73 -10.60
CA PHE A 242 1.82 -12.20 -9.75
C PHE A 242 1.27 -12.90 -8.52
N ARG A 243 1.54 -14.21 -8.40
CA ARG A 243 1.22 -14.99 -7.20
C ARG A 243 1.89 -14.37 -5.97
N GLY A 244 1.15 -14.22 -4.87
CA GLY A 244 1.66 -13.61 -3.64
C GLY A 244 1.75 -12.09 -3.68
N TYR A 245 1.24 -11.43 -4.73
CA TYR A 245 1.24 -9.97 -4.87
C TYR A 245 -0.06 -9.40 -5.47
N THR A 246 -0.80 -10.20 -6.23
CA THR A 246 -2.08 -9.79 -6.79
C THR A 246 -3.15 -9.72 -5.71
N VAL A 247 -3.86 -8.60 -5.69
CA VAL A 247 -4.88 -8.25 -4.71
C VAL A 247 -6.19 -7.84 -5.39
N THR A 248 -7.28 -7.81 -4.62
CA THR A 248 -8.61 -7.40 -5.08
C THR A 248 -8.66 -5.94 -5.55
N ASP A 249 -8.05 -5.03 -4.78
CA ASP A 249 -7.93 -3.60 -5.10
C ASP A 249 -6.56 -3.07 -4.63
N ALA A 250 -6.10 -1.97 -5.19
CA ALA A 250 -4.80 -1.38 -4.87
C ALA A 250 -4.95 -0.18 -3.92
N CYS A 251 -3.88 0.10 -3.18
CA CYS A 251 -3.73 1.35 -2.45
C CYS A 251 -3.31 2.47 -3.41
N TYR A 252 -4.01 3.60 -3.39
CA TYR A 252 -3.82 4.70 -4.33
C TYR A 252 -2.96 5.81 -3.74
N LEU A 253 -1.84 6.10 -4.41
CA LEU A 253 -0.93 7.18 -4.05
C LEU A 253 -0.82 8.19 -5.19
N MET A 254 -0.68 9.47 -4.83
CA MET A 254 -0.47 10.54 -5.80
C MET A 254 1.03 10.70 -6.09
N SER A 255 1.38 10.81 -7.38
CA SER A 255 2.75 11.04 -7.83
C SER A 255 3.19 12.49 -7.62
N SER A 256 4.49 12.70 -7.36
CA SER A 256 5.16 14.00 -7.24
C SER A 256 4.66 14.89 -6.09
N VAL A 257 3.83 14.35 -5.20
CA VAL A 257 3.29 15.04 -4.03
C VAL A 257 3.52 14.19 -2.78
N LYS A 258 3.48 14.82 -1.61
CA LYS A 258 3.62 14.11 -0.34
C LYS A 258 2.28 13.50 0.08
N ASN A 259 2.29 12.17 0.18
CA ASN A 259 1.21 11.36 0.72
C ASN A 259 1.53 11.06 2.19
N GLU A 260 0.57 11.24 3.09
CA GLU A 260 0.71 10.83 4.50
C GLU A 260 -0.23 9.65 4.77
N MET A 261 0.34 8.61 5.36
CA MET A 261 -0.37 7.41 5.72
C MET A 261 -0.38 7.24 7.22
N LEU A 262 -1.58 7.10 7.79
CA LEU A 262 -1.78 6.80 9.19
C LEU A 262 -1.98 5.30 9.35
N ILE A 263 -0.96 4.60 9.81
CA ILE A 263 -0.93 3.14 9.90
C ILE A 263 -1.30 2.71 11.33
N SER A 264 -2.25 1.79 11.44
CA SER A 264 -2.72 1.20 12.69
C SER A 264 -3.22 -0.23 12.46
N THR A 265 -3.56 -0.95 13.52
CA THR A 265 -4.09 -2.32 13.49
C THR A 265 -5.18 -2.47 14.54
N THR A 266 -6.13 -3.36 14.29
CA THR A 266 -7.24 -3.71 15.20
C THR A 266 -6.93 -4.94 16.05
N ASP A 267 -5.97 -5.77 15.64
CA ASP A 267 -5.71 -7.08 16.25
C ASP A 267 -4.27 -7.23 16.77
N VAL A 268 -3.37 -7.80 15.98
CA VAL A 268 -1.97 -8.09 16.30
C VAL A 268 -1.05 -7.09 15.60
N MET A 269 0.25 -7.16 15.88
CA MET A 269 1.22 -6.35 15.16
C MET A 269 1.33 -6.80 13.71
N HIS A 270 1.35 -5.83 12.80
CA HIS A 270 1.66 -6.01 11.40
C HIS A 270 2.71 -4.98 11.00
N SER A 271 3.19 -5.03 9.76
CA SER A 271 4.05 -3.96 9.25
C SER A 271 3.79 -3.73 7.78
N TRP A 272 3.34 -2.52 7.48
CA TRP A 272 3.08 -2.09 6.12
C TRP A 272 4.39 -1.61 5.51
N GLY A 273 4.76 -2.16 4.36
CA GLY A 273 5.97 -1.72 3.69
C GLY A 273 5.95 -2.02 2.20
N VAL A 274 6.64 -1.18 1.45
CA VAL A 274 6.82 -1.33 0.00
C VAL A 274 8.27 -1.02 -0.32
N GLY A 275 9.05 -2.06 -0.61
CA GLY A 275 10.50 -1.95 -0.74
C GLY A 275 10.95 -0.98 -1.85
N SER A 276 10.22 -0.89 -2.97
CA SER A 276 10.53 0.06 -4.07
C SER A 276 10.18 1.51 -3.75
N LEU A 277 9.36 1.76 -2.73
CA LEU A 277 9.11 3.10 -2.20
C LEU A 277 10.09 3.43 -1.06
N GLY A 278 10.89 2.47 -0.61
CA GLY A 278 11.88 2.67 0.45
C GLY A 278 11.27 2.90 1.83
N VAL A 279 10.04 2.40 2.06
CA VAL A 279 9.29 2.65 3.29
C VAL A 279 8.80 1.36 3.95
N LYS A 280 8.82 1.36 5.27
CA LYS A 280 8.26 0.33 6.14
C LYS A 280 7.81 1.02 7.43
N CYS A 281 6.63 0.71 7.92
CA CYS A 281 6.11 1.23 9.17
C CYS A 281 5.21 0.20 9.85
N ASP A 282 5.45 -0.01 11.14
CA ASP A 282 4.73 -1.02 11.90
C ASP A 282 3.33 -0.54 12.28
N ALA A 283 2.36 -1.42 12.12
CA ALA A 283 1.01 -1.26 12.64
C ALA A 283 0.97 -1.88 14.03
N VAL A 284 0.82 -1.05 15.07
CA VAL A 284 0.87 -1.48 16.47
C VAL A 284 -0.49 -1.25 17.13
N PRO A 285 -1.08 -2.25 17.81
CA PRO A 285 -2.39 -2.09 18.43
C PRO A 285 -2.42 -0.91 19.41
N GLY A 286 -3.43 -0.05 19.29
CA GLY A 286 -3.59 1.13 20.14
C GLY A 286 -2.63 2.29 19.83
N ARG A 287 -1.87 2.23 18.73
CA ARG A 287 -1.01 3.32 18.25
C ARG A 287 -1.27 3.61 16.78
N VAL A 288 -1.28 4.89 16.42
CA VAL A 288 -1.30 5.34 15.03
C VAL A 288 0.09 5.88 14.71
N ASN A 289 0.75 5.27 13.74
CA ASN A 289 2.01 5.76 13.22
C ASN A 289 1.77 6.56 11.93
N SER A 290 2.48 7.66 11.75
CA SER A 290 2.47 8.42 10.49
C SER A 290 3.67 8.00 9.63
N LEU A 291 3.42 7.77 8.35
CA LEU A 291 4.42 7.49 7.34
C LEU A 291 4.20 8.42 6.13
N GLY A 292 5.19 9.26 5.83
CA GLY A 292 5.20 10.10 4.64
C GLY A 292 5.83 9.40 3.44
N ILE A 293 5.19 9.49 2.27
CA ILE A 293 5.71 8.96 1.00
C ILE A 293 5.54 10.00 -0.11
N SER A 294 6.63 10.26 -0.85
CA SER A 294 6.61 11.12 -2.04
C SER A 294 7.14 10.35 -3.26
N PRO A 295 6.28 9.59 -3.96
CA PRO A 295 6.66 8.86 -5.18
C PRO A 295 7.02 9.83 -6.31
N LEU A 296 8.07 9.55 -7.07
CA LEU A 296 8.53 10.41 -8.16
C LEU A 296 7.77 10.14 -9.48
N ARG A 297 7.37 8.90 -9.72
CA ARG A 297 6.74 8.46 -10.97
C ARG A 297 5.52 7.59 -10.71
N SER A 298 4.56 7.64 -11.62
CA SER A 298 3.41 6.74 -11.66
C SER A 298 3.82 5.31 -11.99
N GLY A 299 3.07 4.33 -11.51
CA GLY A 299 3.33 2.91 -11.70
C GLY A 299 2.73 2.06 -10.58
N VAL A 300 2.87 0.73 -10.70
CA VAL A 300 2.40 -0.22 -9.69
C VAL A 300 3.59 -0.76 -8.90
N PHE A 301 3.47 -0.70 -7.58
CA PHE A 301 4.49 -1.12 -6.63
C PHE A 301 3.91 -2.18 -5.70
N TYR A 302 4.75 -3.13 -5.30
CA TYR A 302 4.33 -4.28 -4.52
C TYR A 302 5.13 -4.37 -3.22
N GLY A 303 4.45 -4.81 -2.18
CA GLY A 303 4.97 -5.04 -0.84
C GLY A 303 4.26 -6.22 -0.18
N ASN A 304 4.69 -6.57 1.02
CA ASN A 304 4.11 -7.63 1.83
C ASN A 304 4.05 -7.16 3.29
N CYS A 305 3.37 -7.93 4.15
CA CYS A 305 3.51 -7.73 5.59
C CYS A 305 4.94 -8.08 6.05
N TYR A 306 5.58 -7.16 6.78
CA TYR A 306 6.97 -7.29 7.26
C TYR A 306 7.09 -7.58 8.76
N GLU A 307 6.00 -7.94 9.42
CA GLU A 307 5.94 -8.33 10.85
C GLU A 307 5.09 -9.59 11.00
N LEU A 308 5.56 -10.56 11.77
CA LEU A 308 4.89 -11.84 11.91
C LEU A 308 3.53 -11.69 12.59
N CYS A 309 2.45 -11.99 11.85
CA CYS A 309 1.07 -11.77 12.29
C CYS A 309 0.18 -13.03 12.28
N GLY A 310 0.77 -14.24 12.30
CA GLY A 310 0.06 -15.52 12.38
C GLY A 310 0.16 -16.38 11.13
N GLU A 311 -0.75 -17.35 10.98
CA GLU A 311 -0.70 -18.37 9.92
C GLU A 311 -0.81 -17.81 8.50
N GLY A 312 -1.64 -16.78 8.29
CA GLY A 312 -1.77 -16.07 7.02
C GLY A 312 -0.79 -14.93 6.81
N HIS A 313 0.31 -14.86 7.57
CA HIS A 313 1.28 -13.76 7.45
C HIS A 313 1.82 -13.53 6.03
N SER A 314 2.01 -14.61 5.26
CA SER A 314 2.46 -14.53 3.87
C SER A 314 1.34 -14.26 2.86
N MET A 315 0.07 -14.23 3.30
CA MET A 315 -1.13 -14.19 2.47
C MET A 315 -1.86 -12.84 2.52
N MET A 316 -1.12 -11.77 2.86
CA MET A 316 -1.63 -10.40 2.94
C MET A 316 -0.71 -9.41 2.22
N PRO A 317 -0.56 -9.54 0.88
CA PRO A 317 0.29 -8.67 0.10
C PRO A 317 -0.28 -7.25 0.02
N ILE A 318 0.60 -6.34 -0.38
CA ILE A 318 0.31 -4.92 -0.57
C ILE A 318 0.56 -4.60 -2.05
N SER A 319 -0.44 -4.06 -2.72
CA SER A 319 -0.29 -3.46 -4.04
C SER A 319 -0.59 -1.97 -3.95
N VAL A 320 0.28 -1.15 -4.53
CA VAL A 320 0.16 0.31 -4.54
C VAL A 320 0.18 0.80 -5.97
N ALA A 321 -0.90 1.46 -6.38
CA ALA A 321 -1.00 2.15 -7.64
C ALA A 321 -0.68 3.64 -7.42
N VAL A 322 0.45 4.08 -7.98
CA VAL A 322 0.82 5.49 -8.02
C VAL A 322 0.35 6.07 -9.35
N MET A 323 -0.46 7.11 -9.31
CA MET A 323 -0.95 7.82 -10.51
C MET A 323 -0.95 9.34 -10.28
N THR A 324 -1.36 10.12 -11.28
CA THR A 324 -1.41 11.57 -11.12
C THR A 324 -2.47 11.96 -10.07
N PRO A 325 -2.36 13.14 -9.40
CA PRO A 325 -3.36 13.58 -8.44
C PRO A 325 -4.80 13.57 -9.00
N ASP A 326 -4.96 13.98 -10.25
CA ASP A 326 -6.25 14.02 -10.94
C ASP A 326 -6.81 12.61 -11.13
N ASP A 327 -5.99 11.66 -11.60
CA ASP A 327 -6.40 10.27 -11.78
C ASP A 327 -6.78 9.61 -10.45
N VAL A 328 -5.99 9.83 -9.38
CA VAL A 328 -6.32 9.32 -8.03
C VAL A 328 -7.68 9.87 -7.60
N SER A 329 -7.89 11.17 -7.78
CA SER A 329 -9.15 11.80 -7.39
C SER A 329 -10.34 11.20 -8.14
N LEU A 330 -10.18 10.89 -9.43
CA LEU A 330 -11.21 10.29 -10.27
C LEU A 330 -11.52 8.86 -9.81
N VAL A 331 -10.48 8.04 -9.59
CA VAL A 331 -10.65 6.65 -9.13
C VAL A 331 -11.35 6.61 -7.77
N LEU A 332 -10.97 7.49 -6.84
CA LEU A 332 -11.60 7.55 -5.51
C LEU A 332 -13.06 8.03 -5.60
N LYS A 333 -13.37 9.04 -6.41
CA LYS A 333 -14.74 9.51 -6.64
C LYS A 333 -15.61 8.43 -7.29
N GLN A 334 -15.08 7.73 -8.28
CA GLN A 334 -15.74 6.60 -8.91
C GLN A 334 -16.00 5.48 -7.88
N GLY A 335 -15.03 5.18 -7.02
CA GLY A 335 -15.18 4.23 -5.91
C GLY A 335 -16.36 4.59 -4.99
N VAL A 336 -16.47 5.86 -4.59
CA VAL A 336 -17.60 6.35 -3.77
C VAL A 336 -18.94 6.14 -4.48
N LEU A 337 -19.05 6.51 -5.76
CA LEU A 337 -20.31 6.40 -6.52
C LEU A 337 -20.76 4.95 -6.74
N MET A 338 -19.82 4.02 -6.78
CA MET A 338 -20.11 2.60 -6.96
C MET A 338 -20.53 1.90 -5.66
N THR A 339 -20.44 2.57 -4.51
CA THR A 339 -20.86 1.99 -3.23
C THR A 339 -22.38 1.86 -3.14
N SER A 340 -22.87 0.76 -2.56
CA SER A 340 -24.30 0.55 -2.31
C SER A 340 -24.92 1.63 -1.44
N ASP A 341 -24.13 2.20 -0.54
CA ASP A 341 -24.56 3.29 0.36
C ASP A 341 -24.85 4.56 -0.45
N CYS A 342 -23.97 4.93 -1.38
CA CYS A 342 -24.20 6.08 -2.27
C CYS A 342 -25.40 5.83 -3.19
N VAL A 343 -25.50 4.64 -3.79
CA VAL A 343 -26.62 4.28 -4.67
C VAL A 343 -27.95 4.30 -3.91
N SER A 344 -28.01 3.72 -2.70
CA SER A 344 -29.23 3.72 -1.89
C SER A 344 -29.64 5.12 -1.44
N MET A 345 -28.67 5.97 -1.06
CA MET A 345 -28.92 7.37 -0.73
C MET A 345 -29.45 8.16 -1.94
N LEU A 346 -28.86 7.96 -3.12
CA LEU A 346 -29.35 8.59 -4.35
C LEU A 346 -30.76 8.11 -4.71
N GLU A 347 -31.04 6.81 -4.56
CA GLU A 347 -32.37 6.26 -4.76
C GLU A 347 -33.41 6.82 -3.78
N GLU A 348 -33.05 7.06 -2.52
CA GLU A 348 -33.93 7.68 -1.53
C GLU A 348 -34.25 9.14 -1.84
N VAL A 349 -33.31 9.88 -2.43
CA VAL A 349 -33.52 11.29 -2.78
C VAL A 349 -34.29 11.45 -4.09
N VAL A 350 -34.15 10.50 -5.03
CA VAL A 350 -34.88 10.51 -6.31
C VAL A 350 -36.35 10.11 -6.13
N LYS A 351 -36.68 9.30 -5.11
CA LYS A 351 -38.06 8.90 -4.75
C LYS A 351 -38.77 9.99 -3.95
#